data_AF-A0A352K004-F1
#
_entry.id   AF-A0A352K004-F1
#
_cell.length_a   1.000
_cell.length_b   1.000
_cell.length_c   1.000
_cell.angle_alpha   90.00
_cell.angle_beta   90.00
_cell.angle_gamma   90.00
#
_symmetry.space_group_name_H-M   'P 1'
#
loop_
_entity.id
_entity.type
_entity.pdbx_description
1 polymer ?
#
loop_
_entity_poly.entity_id
_entity_poly.type
_entity_poly.pdbx_seq_one_letter_code
_entity_poly.pdbx_strand_id
1 'polypeptide(L)'
;MSSSISTISNKTLECNSASARYRKILVTVFAVVVGYLAFSVWMFDLPSVARKWSPERATMFMLDTYAHKDVVMMEWDRADDIDVYFEAKIYEYEKDPEWFSRSTPAAGSRVQIDNGSYFVLKGNTVELHDWPGLDAPLIFGRYVDGRPRILGYENNRSAIPDWIRWTENKIEVRPDLYTRLQVFGRKAEIHRYSLGWKYFWFDFRSPLADVSFFDAIGLMFSSDRVDPKLSNASLVLNEIWYNEIWFHMEVMVAMLETLLMALLGTFFAALLGLPLAFLAAQNITPFEAVRFGLRRLFDLLRGIDMLIWSLIFLR
;
A
#
# COMPACT_ATOMS: atom_id res chain seq x y z
N MET A 1 69.25 19.17 32.55
CA MET A 1 68.38 19.95 31.64
C MET A 1 68.42 19.47 30.19
N SER A 2 69.59 19.15 29.61
CA SER A 2 69.68 18.65 28.22
C SER A 2 68.95 17.31 27.98
N SER A 3 69.05 16.33 28.89
CA SER A 3 68.42 15.01 28.70
C SER A 3 66.88 14.99 28.84
N SER A 4 66.31 15.91 29.61
CA SER A 4 64.85 16.03 29.75
C SER A 4 64.21 16.64 28.50
N ILE A 5 64.91 17.58 27.85
CA ILE A 5 64.44 18.24 26.61
C ILE A 5 64.49 17.26 25.43
N SER A 6 65.54 16.43 25.31
CA SER A 6 65.63 15.42 24.26
C SER A 6 64.56 14.32 24.40
N THR A 7 64.22 13.93 25.63
CA THR A 7 63.17 12.95 25.91
C THR A 7 61.77 13.46 25.54
N ILE A 8 61.49 14.74 25.79
CA ILE A 8 60.21 15.37 25.41
C ILE A 8 60.10 15.54 23.88
N SER A 9 61.20 15.90 23.22
CA SER A 9 61.28 16.01 21.75
C SER A 9 61.02 14.66 21.06
N ASN A 10 61.62 13.58 21.57
CA ASN A 10 61.39 12.24 21.04
C ASN A 10 59.94 11.77 21.24
N LYS A 11 59.34 12.00 22.42
CA LYS A 11 57.92 11.67 22.67
C LYS A 11 56.96 12.48 21.80
N THR A 12 57.25 13.74 21.51
CA THR A 12 56.42 14.56 20.61
C THR A 12 56.55 14.11 19.14
N LEU A 13 57.73 13.69 18.69
CA LEU A 13 57.93 13.04 17.38
C LEU A 13 57.20 11.69 17.27
N GLU A 14 57.25 10.85 18.30
CA GLU A 14 56.48 9.59 18.36
C GLU A 14 54.97 9.85 18.32
N CYS A 15 54.48 10.82 19.10
CA CYS A 15 53.07 11.19 19.11
C CYS A 15 52.61 11.76 17.75
N ASN A 16 53.44 12.58 17.10
CA ASN A 16 53.16 13.13 15.77
C ASN A 16 53.16 12.06 14.67
N SER A 17 54.08 11.09 14.72
CA SER A 17 54.14 9.99 13.76
C SER A 17 53.01 8.98 13.95
N ALA A 18 52.62 8.67 15.19
CA ALA A 18 51.43 7.89 15.50
C ALA A 18 50.16 8.61 15.01
N SER A 19 50.02 9.91 15.27
CA SER A 19 48.93 10.75 14.76
C SER A 19 48.89 10.79 13.23
N ALA A 20 50.04 10.85 12.55
CA ALA A 20 50.11 10.77 11.09
C ALA A 20 49.65 9.40 10.55
N ARG A 21 49.99 8.29 11.24
CA ARG A 21 49.53 6.94 10.89
C ARG A 21 48.01 6.80 11.05
N TYR A 22 47.43 7.26 12.15
CA TYR A 22 45.98 7.22 12.36
C TYR A 22 45.23 8.10 11.36
N ARG A 23 45.74 9.29 11.04
CA ARG A 23 45.19 10.14 9.98
C ARG A 23 45.19 9.45 8.62
N LYS A 24 46.27 8.75 8.26
CA LYS A 24 46.32 7.96 7.01
C LYS A 24 45.30 6.83 7.01
N ILE A 25 45.20 6.05 8.08
CA ILE A 25 44.21 4.97 8.20
C ILE A 25 42.79 5.53 8.05
N LEU A 26 42.49 6.63 8.73
CA LEU A 26 41.17 7.25 8.67
C LEU A 26 40.84 7.77 7.28
N VAL A 27 41.79 8.42 6.60
CA VAL A 27 41.63 8.85 5.19
C VAL A 27 41.43 7.66 4.27
N THR A 28 42.18 6.56 4.45
CA THR A 28 42.01 5.35 3.64
C THR A 28 40.65 4.72 3.85
N VAL A 29 40.21 4.55 5.11
CA VAL A 29 38.88 4.00 5.43
C VAL A 29 37.79 4.90 4.83
N PHE A 30 37.92 6.22 4.97
CA PHE A 30 36.99 7.16 4.37
C PHE A 30 36.95 7.04 2.84
N ALA A 31 38.11 6.93 2.18
CA ALA A 31 38.18 6.74 0.73
C ALA A 31 37.55 5.40 0.29
N VAL A 32 37.73 4.33 1.05
CA VAL A 32 37.08 3.03 0.80
C VAL A 32 35.56 3.15 0.95
N VAL A 33 35.08 3.82 1.99
CA VAL A 33 33.63 4.05 2.20
C VAL A 33 33.04 4.89 1.07
N VAL A 34 33.69 6.00 0.71
CA VAL A 34 33.23 6.86 -0.41
C VAL A 34 33.28 6.09 -1.74
N GLY A 35 34.33 5.32 -1.98
CA GLY A 35 34.45 4.47 -3.17
C GLY A 35 33.35 3.40 -3.23
N TYR A 36 33.06 2.76 -2.09
CA TYR A 36 31.95 1.81 -1.98
C TYR A 36 30.61 2.49 -2.23
N LEU A 37 30.34 3.65 -1.64
CA LEU A 37 29.10 4.40 -1.87
C LEU A 37 28.96 4.83 -3.34
N ALA A 38 30.03 5.33 -3.96
CA ALA A 38 30.03 5.68 -5.38
C ALA A 38 29.76 4.45 -6.27
N PHE A 39 30.40 3.32 -5.94
CA PHE A 39 30.14 2.05 -6.61
C PHE A 39 28.69 1.60 -6.42
N SER A 40 28.11 1.73 -5.21
CA SER A 40 26.70 1.41 -4.97
C SER A 40 25.76 2.31 -5.77
N VAL A 41 25.98 3.62 -5.81
CA VAL A 41 25.17 4.57 -6.59
C VAL A 41 25.17 4.19 -8.08
N TRP A 42 26.33 3.80 -8.60
CA TRP A 42 26.48 3.35 -9.98
C TRP A 42 25.85 1.97 -10.23
N MET A 43 26.12 0.98 -9.37
CA MET A 43 25.62 -0.39 -9.47
C MET A 43 24.08 -0.46 -9.42
N PHE A 44 23.46 0.35 -8.57
CA PHE A 44 22.00 0.43 -8.46
C PHE A 44 21.37 1.41 -9.45
N ASP A 45 22.16 2.05 -10.31
CA ASP A 45 21.71 3.04 -11.30
C ASP A 45 20.72 4.06 -10.70
N LEU A 46 21.04 4.56 -9.50
CA LEU A 46 20.20 5.53 -8.78
C LEU A 46 19.90 6.80 -9.61
N PRO A 47 20.82 7.31 -10.46
CA PRO A 47 20.49 8.43 -11.34
C PRO A 47 19.35 8.14 -12.34
N SER A 48 19.13 6.88 -12.73
CA SER A 48 17.99 6.52 -13.59
C SER A 48 16.66 6.56 -12.86
N VAL A 49 16.64 6.37 -11.53
CA VAL A 49 15.42 6.38 -10.73
C VAL A 49 14.73 7.72 -10.83
N ALA A 50 15.49 8.82 -10.74
CA ALA A 50 14.94 10.17 -10.90
C ALA A 50 14.28 10.40 -12.27
N ARG A 51 14.79 9.75 -13.33
CA ARG A 51 14.21 9.83 -14.68
C ARG A 51 12.98 8.95 -14.88
N LYS A 52 12.88 7.84 -14.13
CA LYS A 52 11.75 6.90 -14.18
C LYS A 52 10.65 7.23 -13.17
N TRP A 53 10.94 8.12 -12.23
CA TRP A 53 10.00 8.58 -11.22
C TRP A 53 8.83 9.32 -11.89
N SER A 54 7.62 8.87 -11.61
CA SER A 54 6.39 9.52 -12.07
C SER A 54 5.56 9.92 -10.85
N PRO A 55 5.57 11.20 -10.44
CA PRO A 55 4.79 11.70 -9.32
C PRO A 55 3.32 11.30 -9.42
N GLU A 56 2.77 11.28 -10.63
CA GLU A 56 1.37 10.98 -10.91
C GLU A 56 1.02 9.55 -10.49
N ARG A 57 1.88 8.56 -10.82
CA ARG A 57 1.65 7.17 -10.38
C ARG A 57 1.77 7.03 -8.87
N ALA A 58 2.72 7.72 -8.26
CA ALA A 58 2.84 7.74 -6.80
C ALA A 58 1.57 8.30 -6.15
N THR A 59 1.02 9.40 -6.67
CA THR A 59 -0.25 9.95 -6.17
C THR A 59 -1.44 9.01 -6.36
N MET A 60 -1.49 8.27 -7.47
CA MET A 60 -2.53 7.26 -7.70
C MET A 60 -2.44 6.10 -6.70
N PHE A 61 -1.23 5.61 -6.39
CA PHE A 61 -1.06 4.59 -5.35
C PHE A 61 -1.38 5.12 -3.95
N MET A 62 -1.02 6.37 -3.68
CA MET A 62 -1.35 7.02 -2.40
C MET A 62 -2.86 7.17 -2.22
N LEU A 63 -3.60 7.46 -3.30
CA LEU A 63 -5.06 7.56 -3.27
C LEU A 63 -5.70 6.28 -2.72
N ASP A 64 -5.25 5.12 -3.18
CA ASP A 64 -5.78 3.82 -2.75
C ASP A 64 -5.56 3.53 -1.25
N THR A 65 -4.74 4.33 -0.54
CA THR A 65 -4.54 4.20 0.91
C THR A 65 -5.66 4.84 1.74
N TYR A 66 -6.31 5.89 1.21
CA TYR A 66 -7.30 6.69 1.96
C TYR A 66 -8.62 6.90 1.23
N ALA A 67 -8.76 6.41 0.01
CA ALA A 67 -9.97 6.48 -0.78
C ALA A 67 -10.36 5.08 -1.29
N HIS A 68 -11.65 4.89 -1.46
CA HIS A 68 -12.22 3.70 -2.08
C HIS A 68 -12.89 4.07 -3.39
N LYS A 69 -13.09 3.09 -4.28
CA LYS A 69 -13.78 3.30 -5.56
C LYS A 69 -15.10 2.55 -5.64
N ASP A 70 -16.11 3.26 -6.11
CA ASP A 70 -17.32 2.66 -6.67
C ASP A 70 -17.17 2.59 -8.19
N VAL A 71 -17.61 1.48 -8.78
CA VAL A 71 -17.51 1.23 -10.21
C VAL A 71 -18.88 1.00 -10.80
N VAL A 72 -19.19 1.77 -11.85
CA VAL A 72 -20.34 1.55 -12.72
C VAL A 72 -19.83 0.94 -14.02
N MET A 73 -20.28 -0.27 -14.34
CA MET A 73 -19.91 -0.97 -15.57
C MET A 73 -21.13 -1.12 -16.48
N MET A 74 -20.96 -0.72 -17.74
CA MET A 74 -21.93 -0.95 -18.80
C MET A 74 -21.28 -1.78 -19.91
N GLU A 75 -21.89 -2.90 -20.28
CA GLU A 75 -21.53 -3.61 -21.51
C GLU A 75 -22.31 -3.02 -22.69
N TRP A 76 -21.63 -2.74 -23.80
CA TRP A 76 -22.28 -2.11 -24.95
C TRP A 76 -23.41 -2.95 -25.56
N ASP A 77 -23.27 -4.28 -25.49
CA ASP A 77 -24.25 -5.22 -26.04
C ASP A 77 -25.41 -5.49 -25.06
N ARG A 78 -25.28 -5.07 -23.79
CA ARG A 78 -26.28 -5.19 -22.70
C ARG A 78 -26.42 -3.86 -21.96
N ALA A 79 -26.75 -2.81 -22.69
CA ALA A 79 -26.78 -1.45 -22.14
C ALA A 79 -27.92 -1.18 -21.13
N ASP A 80 -28.85 -2.12 -21.02
CA ASP A 80 -29.91 -2.19 -20.00
C ASP A 80 -29.43 -2.79 -18.67
N ASP A 81 -28.37 -3.59 -18.70
CA ASP A 81 -27.81 -4.32 -17.57
C ASP A 81 -26.52 -3.64 -17.08
N ILE A 82 -26.69 -2.62 -16.24
CA ILE A 82 -25.58 -1.85 -15.67
C ILE A 82 -25.24 -2.41 -14.29
N ASP A 83 -24.02 -2.91 -14.12
CA ASP A 83 -23.52 -3.36 -12.83
C ASP A 83 -23.00 -2.15 -12.05
N VAL A 84 -23.38 -2.04 -10.77
CA VAL A 84 -22.82 -1.02 -9.85
C VAL A 84 -22.24 -1.76 -8.65
N TYR A 85 -20.94 -1.63 -8.43
CA TYR A 85 -20.26 -2.39 -7.38
C TYR A 85 -19.16 -1.60 -6.69
N PHE A 86 -18.88 -1.98 -5.44
CA PHE A 86 -17.81 -1.41 -4.62
C PHE A 86 -16.51 -2.18 -4.83
N GLU A 87 -15.42 -1.53 -5.26
CA GLU A 87 -14.08 -2.09 -5.50
C GLU A 87 -13.97 -3.26 -6.50
N ALA A 88 -14.71 -4.35 -6.27
CA ALA A 88 -14.76 -5.59 -7.03
C ALA A 88 -16.22 -6.05 -7.26
N LYS A 89 -16.46 -6.76 -8.37
CA LYS A 89 -17.80 -7.21 -8.78
C LYS A 89 -18.55 -8.08 -7.76
N ILE A 90 -17.86 -8.70 -6.80
CA ILE A 90 -18.49 -9.52 -5.76
C ILE A 90 -19.32 -8.68 -4.76
N TYR A 91 -19.01 -7.38 -4.65
CA TYR A 91 -19.69 -6.40 -3.81
C TYR A 91 -20.61 -5.52 -4.67
N GLU A 92 -21.50 -6.16 -5.40
CA GLU A 92 -22.52 -5.49 -6.20
C GLU A 92 -23.64 -4.93 -5.31
N TYR A 93 -24.03 -3.69 -5.58
CA TYR A 93 -25.07 -3.01 -4.81
C TYR A 93 -26.46 -3.58 -5.15
N GLU A 94 -27.14 -4.11 -4.14
CA GLU A 94 -28.54 -4.53 -4.30
C GLU A 94 -29.49 -3.33 -4.49
N LYS A 95 -29.15 -2.21 -3.85
CA LYS A 95 -29.86 -0.93 -3.97
C LYS A 95 -28.92 0.10 -4.59
N ASP A 96 -29.36 0.68 -5.70
CA ASP A 96 -28.60 1.72 -6.40
C ASP A 96 -28.27 2.89 -5.43
N PRO A 97 -27.00 3.32 -5.35
CA PRO A 97 -26.58 4.45 -4.51
C PRO A 97 -27.23 5.78 -4.95
N GLU A 98 -27.32 6.75 -4.04
CA GLU A 98 -27.97 8.05 -4.32
C GLU A 98 -27.33 8.85 -5.46
N TRP A 99 -26.03 8.67 -5.71
CA TRP A 99 -25.30 9.32 -6.80
C TRP A 99 -25.52 8.65 -8.16
N PHE A 100 -26.20 7.50 -8.20
CA PHE A 100 -26.52 6.77 -9.43
C PHE A 100 -28.02 6.81 -9.70
N SER A 101 -28.41 7.08 -10.94
CA SER A 101 -29.81 7.06 -11.35
C SER A 101 -29.96 6.21 -12.61
N ARG A 102 -30.51 5.01 -12.43
CA ARG A 102 -30.76 4.06 -13.52
C ARG A 102 -31.95 4.52 -14.37
N SER A 103 -31.80 4.41 -15.68
CA SER A 103 -32.85 4.75 -16.65
C SER A 103 -32.85 3.78 -17.84
N THR A 104 -33.81 3.94 -18.75
CA THR A 104 -33.85 3.14 -19.98
C THR A 104 -32.66 3.46 -20.90
N PRO A 105 -32.19 2.53 -21.74
CA PRO A 105 -31.08 2.79 -22.66
C PRO A 105 -31.25 4.03 -23.56
N ALA A 106 -32.49 4.40 -23.87
CA ALA A 106 -32.82 5.58 -24.68
C ALA A 106 -32.71 6.89 -23.88
N ALA A 107 -33.11 6.89 -22.60
CA ALA A 107 -33.03 8.05 -21.73
C ALA A 107 -31.62 8.24 -21.14
N GLY A 108 -30.93 7.13 -20.88
CA GLY A 108 -29.57 7.06 -20.36
C GLY A 108 -29.48 7.08 -18.83
N SER A 109 -28.67 6.19 -18.27
CA SER A 109 -28.41 6.14 -16.83
C SER A 109 -27.37 7.18 -16.44
N ARG A 110 -27.58 7.87 -15.32
CA ARG A 110 -26.76 9.00 -14.88
C ARG A 110 -25.87 8.62 -13.70
N VAL A 111 -24.59 8.98 -13.78
CA VAL A 111 -23.61 8.86 -12.70
C VAL A 111 -23.18 10.27 -12.30
N GLN A 112 -23.55 10.70 -11.10
CA GLN A 112 -23.21 12.01 -10.56
C GLN A 112 -21.79 12.01 -9.96
N ILE A 113 -21.01 13.04 -10.25
CA ILE A 113 -19.68 13.27 -9.68
C ILE A 113 -19.76 14.44 -8.68
N ASP A 114 -18.86 14.43 -7.69
CA ASP A 114 -18.89 15.32 -6.53
C ASP A 114 -18.68 16.80 -6.90
N ASN A 115 -18.04 17.07 -8.03
CA ASN A 115 -17.85 18.42 -8.57
C ASN A 115 -19.07 18.98 -9.33
N GLY A 116 -20.20 18.26 -9.34
CA GLY A 116 -21.43 18.63 -10.05
C GLY A 116 -21.53 18.12 -11.48
N SER A 117 -20.41 17.68 -12.09
CA SER A 117 -20.41 17.04 -13.40
C SER A 117 -21.06 15.65 -13.34
N TYR A 118 -21.42 15.10 -14.49
CA TYR A 118 -22.03 13.77 -14.54
C TYR A 118 -21.71 13.04 -15.83
N PHE A 119 -21.71 11.71 -15.73
CA PHE A 119 -21.70 10.84 -16.91
C PHE A 119 -23.12 10.39 -17.24
N VAL A 120 -23.40 10.24 -18.53
CA VAL A 120 -24.63 9.61 -19.02
C VAL A 120 -24.28 8.41 -19.88
N LEU A 121 -24.75 7.24 -19.46
CA LEU A 121 -24.61 5.96 -20.13
C LEU A 121 -25.83 5.74 -21.03
N LYS A 122 -25.70 5.94 -22.35
CA LYS A 122 -26.80 5.84 -23.33
C LYS A 122 -26.51 4.77 -24.37
N GLY A 123 -26.95 3.54 -24.16
CA GLY A 123 -26.93 2.49 -25.18
C GLY A 123 -25.53 2.18 -25.73
N ASN A 124 -25.10 2.95 -26.72
CA ASN A 124 -23.82 2.83 -27.40
C ASN A 124 -22.86 4.01 -27.17
N THR A 125 -23.20 4.94 -26.28
CA THR A 125 -22.36 6.08 -25.92
C THR A 125 -22.26 6.28 -24.41
N VAL A 126 -21.14 6.87 -23.99
CA VAL A 126 -20.95 7.44 -22.66
C VAL A 126 -20.63 8.90 -22.84
N GLU A 127 -21.39 9.78 -22.19
CA GLU A 127 -21.27 11.23 -22.35
C GLU A 127 -20.82 11.85 -21.04
N LEU A 128 -19.75 12.66 -21.07
CA LEU A 128 -19.32 13.48 -19.93
C LEU A 128 -19.86 14.90 -20.12
N HIS A 129 -20.70 15.35 -19.18
CA HIS A 129 -21.33 16.67 -19.20
C HIS A 129 -20.80 17.56 -18.07
N ASP A 130 -20.80 18.88 -18.30
CA ASP A 130 -20.53 19.92 -17.32
C ASP A 130 -19.19 19.78 -16.56
N TRP A 131 -18.17 19.21 -17.21
CA TRP A 131 -16.84 19.15 -16.62
C TRP A 131 -16.18 20.54 -16.64
N PRO A 132 -15.56 21.00 -15.55
CA PRO A 132 -14.87 22.30 -15.52
C PRO A 132 -13.84 22.46 -16.64
N GLY A 133 -14.00 23.48 -17.47
CA GLY A 133 -13.12 23.77 -18.60
C GLY A 133 -13.50 23.09 -19.93
N LEU A 134 -14.64 22.41 -20.01
CA LEU A 134 -15.21 21.94 -21.27
C LEU A 134 -16.41 22.81 -21.68
N ASP A 135 -16.38 23.33 -22.91
CA ASP A 135 -17.49 24.11 -23.49
C ASP A 135 -18.61 23.22 -24.06
N ALA A 136 -18.33 21.94 -24.28
CA ALA A 136 -19.24 20.96 -24.85
C ALA A 136 -19.02 19.58 -24.22
N PRO A 137 -20.05 18.71 -24.18
CA PRO A 137 -19.91 17.38 -23.62
C PRO A 137 -18.99 16.51 -24.48
N LEU A 138 -18.17 15.68 -23.81
CA LEU A 138 -17.36 14.69 -24.49
C LEU A 138 -18.13 13.40 -24.63
N ILE A 139 -18.29 12.93 -25.86
CA ILE A 139 -19.06 11.74 -26.18
C ILE A 139 -18.11 10.62 -26.59
N PHE A 140 -18.08 9.58 -25.78
CA PHE A 140 -17.33 8.36 -26.01
C PHE A 140 -18.25 7.30 -26.59
N GLY A 141 -17.77 6.51 -27.53
CA GLY A 141 -18.53 5.40 -28.09
C GLY A 141 -17.62 4.39 -28.76
N ARG A 142 -18.18 3.57 -29.64
CA ARG A 142 -17.45 2.58 -30.45
C ARG A 142 -17.63 2.82 -31.95
N TYR A 143 -16.61 2.47 -32.71
CA TYR A 143 -16.70 2.27 -34.15
C TYR A 143 -17.51 0.99 -34.46
N VAL A 144 -17.85 0.80 -35.74
CA VAL A 144 -18.54 -0.41 -36.22
C VAL A 144 -17.70 -1.67 -35.98
N ASP A 145 -16.37 -1.54 -36.01
CA ASP A 145 -15.41 -2.62 -35.74
C ASP A 145 -15.21 -2.91 -34.24
N GLY A 146 -15.89 -2.17 -33.35
CA GLY A 146 -15.79 -2.32 -31.90
C GLY A 146 -14.65 -1.57 -31.25
N ARG A 147 -13.79 -0.83 -31.97
CA ARG A 147 -12.75 0.00 -31.34
C ARG A 147 -13.37 1.21 -30.65
N PRO A 148 -12.84 1.65 -29.48
CA PRO A 148 -13.35 2.82 -28.77
C PRO A 148 -12.98 4.11 -29.52
N ARG A 149 -13.89 5.09 -29.48
CA ARG A 149 -13.73 6.40 -30.13
C ARG A 149 -14.28 7.54 -29.29
N ILE A 150 -13.81 8.74 -29.61
CA ILE A 150 -14.34 10.01 -29.10
C ILE A 150 -14.95 10.73 -30.29
N LEU A 151 -16.26 10.99 -30.24
CA LEU A 151 -16.98 11.64 -31.33
C LEU A 151 -16.50 13.10 -31.47
N GLY A 152 -16.16 13.52 -32.69
CA GLY A 152 -15.71 14.87 -33.00
C GLY A 152 -14.19 15.07 -32.98
N TYR A 153 -13.44 14.08 -32.49
CA TYR A 153 -11.98 14.16 -32.36
C TYR A 153 -11.25 13.12 -33.24
N GLU A 154 -11.96 12.40 -34.11
CA GLU A 154 -11.38 11.36 -34.96
C GLU A 154 -10.26 11.88 -35.86
N ASN A 155 -10.43 13.10 -36.38
CA ASN A 155 -9.48 13.75 -37.30
C ASN A 155 -8.55 14.78 -36.62
N ASN A 156 -8.74 15.05 -35.33
CA ASN A 156 -7.95 16.05 -34.58
C ASN A 156 -7.60 15.56 -33.17
N ARG A 157 -6.81 14.48 -33.11
CA ARG A 157 -6.38 13.90 -31.83
C ARG A 157 -5.52 14.84 -30.98
N SER A 158 -4.83 15.79 -31.61
CA SER A 158 -4.02 16.80 -30.94
C SER A 158 -4.84 17.81 -30.11
N ALA A 159 -6.14 17.94 -30.37
CA ALA A 159 -7.02 18.82 -29.61
C ALA A 159 -7.68 18.14 -28.39
N ILE A 160 -7.36 16.87 -28.14
CA ILE A 160 -7.87 16.13 -26.99
C ILE A 160 -7.15 16.62 -25.72
N PRO A 161 -7.88 16.82 -24.60
CA PRO A 161 -7.24 17.18 -23.34
C PRO A 161 -6.18 16.18 -22.86
N ASP A 162 -5.11 16.67 -22.23
CA ASP A 162 -3.96 15.86 -21.80
C ASP A 162 -4.32 14.73 -20.80
N TRP A 163 -5.44 14.89 -20.08
CA TRP A 163 -5.97 13.90 -19.14
C TRP A 163 -6.71 12.73 -19.82
N ILE A 164 -6.79 12.72 -21.15
CA ILE A 164 -7.34 11.60 -21.92
C ILE A 164 -6.22 10.90 -22.68
N ARG A 165 -6.08 9.60 -22.43
CA ARG A 165 -5.18 8.72 -23.17
C ARG A 165 -5.99 7.82 -24.10
N TRP A 166 -5.87 8.04 -25.40
CA TRP A 166 -6.52 7.23 -26.42
C TRP A 166 -5.56 6.23 -27.06
N THR A 167 -5.83 4.94 -26.89
CA THR A 167 -5.15 3.83 -27.57
C THR A 167 -6.13 3.04 -28.45
N GLU A 168 -5.64 2.15 -29.30
CA GLU A 168 -6.51 1.36 -30.19
C GLU A 168 -7.50 0.46 -29.44
N ASN A 169 -7.12 -0.03 -28.24
CA ASN A 169 -7.91 -0.98 -27.47
C ASN A 169 -8.74 -0.32 -26.35
N LYS A 170 -8.33 0.88 -25.91
CA LYS A 170 -8.91 1.55 -24.75
C LYS A 170 -8.77 3.06 -24.83
N ILE A 171 -9.81 3.79 -24.43
CA ILE A 171 -9.71 5.20 -24.04
C ILE A 171 -9.74 5.26 -22.52
N GLU A 172 -8.74 5.91 -21.94
CA GLU A 172 -8.65 6.16 -20.51
C GLU A 172 -8.76 7.67 -20.26
N VAL A 173 -9.79 8.04 -19.51
CA VAL A 173 -10.16 9.41 -19.20
C VAL A 173 -9.96 9.59 -17.70
N ARG A 174 -9.06 10.49 -17.30
CA ARG A 174 -8.78 10.76 -15.88
C ARG A 174 -8.62 12.25 -15.63
N PRO A 175 -9.73 13.01 -15.64
CA PRO A 175 -9.67 14.46 -15.56
C PRO A 175 -9.23 14.97 -14.18
N ASP A 176 -9.44 14.18 -13.11
CA ASP A 176 -8.89 14.44 -11.78
C ASP A 176 -8.44 13.13 -11.10
N LEU A 177 -8.03 13.22 -9.84
CA LEU A 177 -7.58 12.06 -9.07
C LEU A 177 -8.74 11.11 -8.72
N TYR A 178 -9.96 11.65 -8.58
CA TYR A 178 -11.11 10.95 -8.02
C TYR A 178 -12.10 10.43 -9.07
N THR A 179 -11.89 10.71 -10.34
CA THR A 179 -12.78 10.35 -11.43
C THR A 179 -11.98 9.69 -12.53
N ARG A 180 -12.42 8.51 -12.94
CA ARG A 180 -11.79 7.80 -14.06
C ARG A 180 -12.85 7.11 -14.89
N LEU A 181 -12.82 7.33 -16.21
CA LEU A 181 -13.61 6.58 -17.18
C LEU A 181 -12.67 5.73 -18.04
N GLN A 182 -13.01 4.45 -18.20
CA GLN A 182 -12.32 3.54 -19.10
C GLN A 182 -13.32 3.01 -20.13
N VAL A 183 -13.05 3.28 -21.41
CA VAL A 183 -13.89 2.88 -22.53
C VAL A 183 -13.12 1.82 -23.30
N PHE A 184 -13.61 0.59 -23.26
CA PHE A 184 -13.09 -0.55 -23.99
C PHE A 184 -14.00 -0.86 -25.18
N GLY A 185 -13.56 -1.77 -26.06
CA GLY A 185 -14.41 -2.18 -27.17
C GLY A 185 -15.67 -2.96 -26.79
N ARG A 186 -15.68 -3.62 -25.62
CA ARG A 186 -16.83 -4.43 -25.13
C ARG A 186 -17.62 -3.79 -23.98
N LYS A 187 -17.00 -2.88 -23.24
CA LYS A 187 -17.59 -2.27 -22.04
C LYS A 187 -17.07 -0.86 -21.79
N ALA A 188 -17.81 -0.09 -21.01
CA ALA A 188 -17.36 1.14 -20.39
C ALA A 188 -17.43 1.01 -18.86
N GLU A 189 -16.42 1.52 -18.17
CA GLU A 189 -16.34 1.53 -16.71
C GLU A 189 -16.11 2.95 -16.21
N ILE A 190 -16.97 3.43 -15.33
CA ILE A 190 -16.82 4.70 -14.63
C ILE A 190 -16.41 4.36 -13.19
N HIS A 191 -15.26 4.85 -12.77
CA HIS A 191 -14.72 4.70 -11.42
C HIS A 191 -14.86 6.05 -10.72
N ARG A 192 -15.62 6.07 -9.64
CA ARG A 192 -15.79 7.22 -8.75
C ARG A 192 -15.07 6.90 -7.44
N TYR A 193 -14.04 7.66 -7.13
CA TYR A 193 -13.30 7.51 -5.89
C TYR A 193 -13.87 8.46 -4.84
N SER A 194 -14.11 7.94 -3.64
CA SER A 194 -14.58 8.71 -2.49
C SER A 194 -13.58 8.57 -1.34
N LEU A 195 -13.44 9.65 -0.57
CA LEU A 195 -12.57 9.65 0.60
C LEU A 195 -13.12 8.73 1.70
N GLY A 196 -12.22 8.03 2.38
CA GLY A 196 -12.50 7.22 3.55
C GLY A 196 -12.39 5.70 3.29
N TRP A 197 -12.47 4.96 4.39
CA TRP A 197 -12.43 3.50 4.42
C TRP A 197 -13.85 2.95 4.55
N LYS A 198 -14.58 2.92 3.44
CA LYS A 198 -15.94 2.36 3.43
C LYS A 198 -15.90 0.90 3.87
N TYR A 199 -16.92 0.51 4.62
CA TYR A 199 -17.05 -0.84 5.21
C TYR A 199 -15.92 -1.26 6.14
N PHE A 200 -15.11 -0.32 6.64
CA PHE A 200 -14.09 -0.63 7.64
C PHE A 200 -14.71 -1.29 8.86
N TRP A 201 -15.73 -0.68 9.45
CA TRP A 201 -16.35 -1.19 10.68
C TRP A 201 -17.39 -2.28 10.44
N PHE A 202 -18.18 -2.18 9.36
CA PHE A 202 -19.30 -3.07 9.07
C PHE A 202 -19.19 -3.54 7.63
N ASP A 203 -19.41 -4.82 7.39
CA ASP A 203 -19.21 -5.41 6.07
C ASP A 203 -20.24 -4.91 5.04
N PHE A 204 -19.95 -5.08 3.74
CA PHE A 204 -20.79 -4.60 2.64
C PHE A 204 -22.23 -5.10 2.71
N ARG A 205 -22.43 -6.37 3.11
CA ARG A 205 -23.76 -7.00 3.23
C ARG A 205 -24.34 -6.93 4.64
N SER A 206 -23.69 -6.19 5.53
CA SER A 206 -24.12 -6.06 6.91
C SER A 206 -25.45 -5.29 7.00
N PRO A 207 -26.35 -5.66 7.92
CA PRO A 207 -27.47 -4.79 8.30
C PRO A 207 -27.02 -3.40 8.80
N LEU A 208 -25.75 -3.27 9.19
CA LEU A 208 -25.12 -2.05 9.69
C LEU A 208 -24.25 -1.34 8.65
N ALA A 209 -24.29 -1.75 7.36
CA ALA A 209 -23.40 -1.24 6.32
C ALA A 209 -23.41 0.30 6.15
N ASP A 210 -24.59 0.91 6.31
CA ASP A 210 -24.78 2.37 6.21
C ASP A 210 -24.81 3.10 7.57
N VAL A 211 -24.55 2.37 8.67
CA VAL A 211 -24.58 2.93 10.02
C VAL A 211 -23.21 3.51 10.38
N SER A 212 -23.17 4.76 10.86
CA SER A 212 -21.91 5.36 11.29
C SER A 212 -21.37 4.64 12.54
N PHE A 213 -20.05 4.68 12.73
CA PHE A 213 -19.42 4.07 13.91
C PHE A 213 -20.01 4.56 15.24
N PHE A 214 -20.30 5.87 15.34
CA PHE A 214 -20.85 6.45 16.56
C PHE A 214 -22.32 6.09 16.77
N ASP A 215 -23.11 6.00 15.70
CA ASP A 215 -24.51 5.55 15.78
C ASP A 215 -24.58 4.07 16.17
N ALA A 216 -23.64 3.25 15.68
CA ALA A 216 -23.53 1.86 16.10
C ALA A 216 -23.20 1.72 17.59
N ILE A 217 -22.37 2.60 18.15
CA ILE A 217 -22.14 2.64 19.60
C ILE A 217 -23.45 2.97 20.35
N GLY A 218 -24.23 3.95 19.87
CA GLY A 218 -25.54 4.26 20.44
C GLY A 218 -26.50 3.07 20.35
N LEU A 219 -26.50 2.36 19.22
CA LEU A 219 -27.33 1.20 18.96
C LEU A 219 -27.07 0.06 19.95
N MET A 220 -25.83 -0.11 20.42
CA MET A 220 -25.48 -1.12 21.42
C MET A 220 -26.28 -0.98 22.73
N PHE A 221 -26.73 0.23 23.05
CA PHE A 221 -27.53 0.54 24.26
C PHE A 221 -29.03 0.68 23.97
N SER A 222 -29.45 0.61 22.70
CA SER A 222 -30.85 0.70 22.31
C SER A 222 -31.63 -0.57 22.67
N SER A 223 -32.88 -0.40 23.07
CA SER A 223 -33.83 -1.51 23.22
C SER A 223 -34.34 -2.06 21.89
N ASP A 224 -34.30 -1.24 20.85
CA ASP A 224 -34.82 -1.58 19.53
C ASP A 224 -33.77 -2.43 18.79
N ARG A 225 -34.11 -3.70 18.56
CA ARG A 225 -33.20 -4.68 17.97
C ARG A 225 -33.19 -4.58 16.46
N VAL A 226 -31.99 -4.55 15.87
CA VAL A 226 -31.80 -4.65 14.42
C VAL A 226 -31.98 -6.09 13.94
N ASP A 227 -31.32 -7.04 14.60
CA ASP A 227 -31.58 -8.47 14.43
C ASP A 227 -32.37 -8.99 15.64
N PRO A 228 -33.58 -9.56 15.46
CA PRO A 228 -34.37 -10.14 16.55
C PRO A 228 -33.62 -11.20 17.37
N LYS A 229 -32.69 -11.93 16.75
CA LYS A 229 -31.98 -13.08 17.33
C LYS A 229 -30.80 -12.69 18.20
N LEU A 230 -30.21 -11.52 17.98
CA LEU A 230 -28.98 -11.08 18.64
C LEU A 230 -29.24 -9.83 19.49
N SER A 231 -28.35 -9.57 20.46
CA SER A 231 -28.29 -8.25 21.08
C SER A 231 -27.60 -7.27 20.13
N ASN A 232 -27.95 -5.99 20.16
CA ASN A 232 -27.28 -4.98 19.33
C ASN A 232 -25.78 -4.91 19.63
N ALA A 233 -25.39 -5.04 20.90
CA ALA A 233 -23.98 -5.09 21.29
C ALA A 233 -23.24 -6.29 20.66
N SER A 234 -23.84 -7.49 20.71
CA SER A 234 -23.24 -8.67 20.07
C SER A 234 -23.19 -8.54 18.55
N LEU A 235 -24.22 -7.95 17.93
CA LEU A 235 -24.25 -7.73 16.48
C LEU A 235 -23.13 -6.77 16.06
N VAL A 236 -23.08 -5.57 16.66
CA VAL A 236 -22.06 -4.56 16.35
C VAL A 236 -20.64 -5.11 16.55
N LEU A 237 -20.38 -5.81 17.65
CA LEU A 237 -19.06 -6.38 17.91
C LEU A 237 -18.74 -7.51 16.92
N ASN A 238 -19.70 -8.39 16.60
CA ASN A 238 -19.46 -9.47 15.66
C ASN A 238 -19.13 -8.93 14.26
N GLU A 239 -19.88 -7.95 13.78
CA GLU A 239 -19.65 -7.30 12.49
C GLU A 239 -18.29 -6.60 12.42
N ILE A 240 -17.86 -5.95 13.51
CA ILE A 240 -16.53 -5.34 13.57
C ILE A 240 -15.44 -6.41 13.55
N TRP A 241 -15.52 -7.43 14.39
CA TRP A 241 -14.43 -8.41 14.52
C TRP A 241 -14.34 -9.34 13.30
N TYR A 242 -15.47 -9.80 12.79
CA TYR A 242 -15.54 -10.79 11.71
C TYR A 242 -15.83 -10.16 10.33
N ASN A 243 -15.39 -8.91 10.13
CA ASN A 243 -15.48 -8.22 8.85
C ASN A 243 -14.68 -8.95 7.76
N GLU A 244 -15.36 -9.36 6.69
CA GLU A 244 -14.76 -10.15 5.59
C GLU A 244 -13.90 -9.32 4.62
N ILE A 245 -14.07 -7.99 4.58
CA ILE A 245 -13.29 -7.10 3.69
C ILE A 245 -11.98 -6.69 4.34
N TRP A 246 -12.02 -6.36 5.64
CA TRP A 246 -10.89 -5.80 6.39
C TRP A 246 -10.19 -6.80 7.32
N PHE A 247 -10.75 -8.00 7.48
CA PHE A 247 -10.12 -9.14 8.18
C PHE A 247 -9.65 -8.81 9.61
N HIS A 248 -10.41 -8.00 10.35
CA HIS A 248 -9.97 -7.45 11.64
C HIS A 248 -9.50 -8.52 12.63
N MET A 249 -10.30 -9.58 12.85
CA MET A 249 -9.93 -10.66 13.75
C MET A 249 -8.65 -11.37 13.30
N GLU A 250 -8.53 -11.69 12.00
CA GLU A 250 -7.37 -12.40 11.46
C GLU A 250 -6.09 -11.57 11.62
N VAL A 251 -6.16 -10.27 11.32
CA VAL A 251 -5.04 -9.35 11.49
C VAL A 251 -4.64 -9.23 12.96
N MET A 252 -5.61 -9.12 13.87
CA MET A 252 -5.34 -9.01 15.31
C MET A 252 -4.72 -10.29 15.87
N VAL A 253 -5.18 -11.46 15.43
CA VAL A 253 -4.58 -12.76 15.78
C VAL A 253 -3.16 -12.86 15.21
N ALA A 254 -2.93 -12.51 13.95
CA ALA A 254 -1.60 -12.56 13.34
C ALA A 254 -0.59 -11.61 14.04
N MET A 255 -1.05 -10.42 14.45
CA MET A 255 -0.23 -9.50 15.26
C MET A 255 0.09 -10.09 16.64
N LEU A 256 -0.89 -10.72 17.29
CA LEU A 256 -0.67 -11.40 18.57
C LEU A 256 0.29 -12.58 18.43
N GLU A 257 0.15 -13.40 17.39
CA GLU A 257 1.05 -14.51 17.08
C GLU A 257 2.49 -14.02 16.90
N THR A 258 2.69 -12.93 16.15
CA THR A 258 4.01 -12.32 15.99
C THR A 258 4.60 -11.86 17.32
N LEU A 259 3.80 -11.22 18.17
CA LEU A 259 4.21 -10.81 19.50
C LEU A 259 4.58 -12.03 20.37
N LEU A 260 3.79 -13.09 20.32
CA LEU A 260 4.04 -14.34 21.05
C LEU A 260 5.32 -15.03 20.57
N MET A 261 5.57 -15.08 19.25
CA MET A 261 6.82 -15.62 18.70
C MET A 261 8.03 -14.85 19.21
N ALA A 262 7.98 -13.52 19.20
CA ALA A 262 9.06 -12.67 19.70
C ALA A 262 9.28 -12.83 21.22
N LEU A 263 8.20 -12.90 21.99
CA LEU A 263 8.24 -13.07 23.44
C LEU A 263 8.79 -14.45 23.82
N LEU A 264 8.25 -15.52 23.24
CA LEU A 264 8.69 -16.90 23.49
C LEU A 264 10.15 -17.09 23.07
N GLY A 265 10.54 -16.59 21.89
CA GLY A 265 11.92 -16.66 21.43
C GLY A 265 12.88 -15.98 22.39
N THR A 266 12.54 -14.78 22.87
CA THR A 266 13.35 -14.04 23.84
C THR A 266 13.38 -14.71 25.21
N PHE A 267 12.25 -15.23 25.67
CA PHE A 267 12.14 -15.94 26.95
C PHE A 267 13.02 -17.19 26.97
N PHE A 268 12.94 -18.05 25.95
CA PHE A 268 13.80 -19.23 25.85
C PHE A 268 15.28 -18.86 25.67
N ALA A 269 15.57 -17.82 24.88
CA ALA A 269 16.93 -17.32 24.72
C ALA A 269 17.52 -16.82 26.05
N ALA A 270 16.74 -16.13 26.88
CA ALA A 270 17.17 -15.67 28.20
C ALA A 270 17.31 -16.85 29.18
N LEU A 271 16.33 -17.75 29.21
CA LEU A 271 16.31 -18.90 30.11
C LEU A 271 17.50 -19.83 29.91
N LEU A 272 17.86 -20.11 28.65
CA LEU A 272 19.01 -20.95 28.30
C LEU A 272 20.32 -20.16 28.23
N GLY A 273 20.27 -18.93 27.71
CA GLY A 273 21.43 -18.08 27.52
C GLY A 273 22.06 -17.63 28.84
N LEU A 274 21.25 -17.34 29.87
CA LEU A 274 21.74 -16.88 31.17
C LEU A 274 22.65 -17.92 31.87
N PRO A 275 22.23 -19.18 32.10
CA PRO A 275 23.12 -20.17 32.72
C PRO A 275 24.35 -20.47 31.84
N LEU A 276 24.19 -20.55 30.52
CA LEU A 276 25.32 -20.78 29.62
C LEU A 276 26.31 -19.60 29.60
N ALA A 277 25.85 -18.37 29.80
CA ALA A 277 26.70 -17.18 29.91
C ALA A 277 27.59 -17.24 31.17
N PHE A 278 27.04 -17.71 32.30
CA PHE A 278 27.84 -17.94 33.52
C PHE A 278 28.91 -19.02 33.32
N LEU A 279 28.60 -20.09 32.59
CA LEU A 279 29.57 -21.13 32.23
C LEU A 279 30.68 -20.62 31.28
N ALA A 280 30.37 -19.64 30.43
CA ALA A 280 31.34 -19.00 29.54
C ALA A 280 32.16 -17.87 30.19
N ALA A 281 31.84 -17.48 31.43
CA ALA A 281 32.50 -16.39 32.14
C ALA A 281 33.85 -16.82 32.73
N GLN A 282 34.89 -15.98 32.57
CA GLN A 282 36.25 -16.30 33.05
C GLN A 282 36.35 -16.35 34.57
N ASN A 283 35.49 -15.62 35.29
CA ASN A 283 35.53 -15.47 36.73
C ASN A 283 34.85 -16.63 37.49
N ILE A 284 34.03 -17.43 36.82
CA ILE A 284 33.16 -18.43 37.48
C ILE A 284 33.58 -19.85 37.12
N THR A 285 33.97 -20.10 35.86
CA THR A 285 34.29 -21.45 35.39
C THR A 285 35.81 -21.64 35.29
N PRO A 286 36.41 -22.54 36.08
CA PRO A 286 37.87 -22.78 36.07
C PRO A 286 38.34 -23.62 34.87
N PHE A 287 37.42 -24.28 34.16
CA PHE A 287 37.75 -25.16 33.03
C PHE A 287 37.86 -24.38 31.71
N GLU A 288 39.08 -24.18 31.23
CA GLU A 288 39.34 -23.40 30.01
C GLU A 288 38.73 -24.02 28.74
N ALA A 289 38.69 -25.35 28.66
CA ALA A 289 38.13 -26.08 27.53
C ALA A 289 36.62 -25.85 27.37
N VAL A 290 35.87 -25.87 28.49
CA VAL A 290 34.41 -25.62 28.50
C VAL A 290 34.11 -24.19 28.04
N ARG A 291 34.86 -23.23 28.59
CA ARG A 291 34.76 -21.82 28.24
C ARG A 291 35.07 -21.57 26.75
N PHE A 292 36.13 -22.19 26.23
CA PHE A 292 36.50 -22.07 24.83
C PHE A 292 35.43 -22.66 23.91
N GLY A 293 34.92 -23.85 24.23
CA GLY A 293 33.85 -24.51 23.48
C GLY A 293 32.57 -23.68 23.42
N LEU A 294 32.07 -23.21 24.57
CA LEU A 294 30.83 -22.41 24.63
C LEU A 294 30.95 -21.08 23.89
N ARG A 295 32.08 -20.37 24.02
CA ARG A 295 32.30 -19.13 23.27
C ARG A 295 32.30 -19.36 21.78
N ARG A 296 32.98 -20.41 21.33
CA ARG A 296 33.04 -20.72 19.89
C ARG A 296 31.68 -21.15 19.34
N LEU A 297 30.89 -21.87 20.14
CA LEU A 297 29.50 -22.20 19.80
C LEU A 297 28.65 -20.94 19.65
N PHE A 298 28.74 -19.99 20.59
CA PHE A 298 28.01 -18.71 20.48
C PHE A 298 28.43 -17.89 19.28
N ASP A 299 29.74 -17.83 19.01
CA ASP A 299 30.27 -17.16 17.81
C ASP A 299 29.74 -17.81 16.53
N LEU A 300 29.60 -19.14 16.51
CA LEU A 300 29.04 -19.87 15.36
C LEU A 300 27.54 -19.62 15.20
N LEU A 301 26.76 -19.74 16.28
CA LEU A 301 25.30 -19.50 16.24
C LEU A 301 24.97 -18.07 15.78
N ARG A 302 25.80 -17.08 16.15
CA ARG A 302 25.65 -15.68 15.75
C ARG A 302 26.29 -15.34 14.40
N GLY A 303 27.24 -16.15 13.96
CA GLY A 303 27.96 -15.95 12.70
C GLY A 303 27.24 -16.52 11.48
N ILE A 304 26.36 -17.51 11.68
CA ILE A 304 25.54 -18.09 10.62
C ILE A 304 24.32 -17.21 10.37
N ASP A 305 24.09 -16.90 9.09
CA ASP A 305 22.96 -16.09 8.65
C ASP A 305 21.60 -16.76 8.94
N MET A 306 20.58 -15.95 9.25
CA MET A 306 19.24 -16.44 9.58
C MET A 306 18.59 -17.20 8.40
N LEU A 307 18.94 -16.91 7.14
CA LEU A 307 18.43 -17.65 5.98
C LEU A 307 18.95 -19.09 5.97
N ILE A 308 20.22 -19.30 6.35
CA ILE A 308 20.81 -20.64 6.44
C ILE A 308 20.09 -21.44 7.54
N TRP A 309 19.87 -20.84 8.70
CA TRP A 309 19.09 -21.47 9.77
C TRP A 309 17.68 -21.82 9.31
N SER A 310 17.01 -20.89 8.62
CA SER A 310 15.66 -21.11 8.10
C SER A 310 15.62 -22.29 7.12
N LEU A 311 16.59 -22.40 6.20
CA LEU A 311 16.65 -23.51 5.25
C LEU A 311 16.83 -24.88 5.94
N ILE A 312 17.59 -24.95 7.03
CA ILE A 312 17.81 -26.19 7.78
C ILE A 312 16.56 -26.62 8.53
N PHE A 313 15.78 -25.67 9.08
CA PHE A 313 14.60 -25.99 9.90
C PHE A 313 13.29 -26.11 9.12
N LEU A 314 13.18 -25.48 7.94
CA LEU A 314 11.94 -25.45 7.13
C LEU A 314 11.88 -26.50 6.02
N ARG A 315 12.97 -27.20 5.74
CA ARG A 315 13.00 -28.38 4.84
C ARG A 315 12.80 -29.66 5.63
#